data_AF-A0A7X7UDM2-F1
#
_entry.id   AF-A0A7X7UDM2-F1
#
_cell.length_a   1.000
_cell.length_b   1.000
_cell.length_c   1.000
_cell.angle_alpha   90.00
_cell.angle_beta   90.00
_cell.angle_gamma   90.00
#
_symmetry.space_group_name_H-M   'P 1'
#
loop_
_entity.id
_entity.type
_entity.pdbx_description
1 polymer ?
#
loop_
_entity_poly.entity_id
_entity_poly.type
_entity_poly.pdbx_seq_one_letter_code
_entity_poly.pdbx_strand_id
1 'polypeptide(L)'
;MNIEPLIGTVVKKYLPLFDGERDKAAKDPSYPSLIFHLRPLTEGEAEKYDEFKTRYDPATGQVTVDANPTIDAAIFGAHVLKIENLWVGQKAVKNGADYLAVRDQLPLRFRGLYREILNAVREISLLNEGEIKN
;
A
#
# COMPACT_ATOMS: atom_id res chain seq x y z
N MET A 1 7.45 28.70 24.14
CA MET A 1 8.15 27.68 23.33
C MET A 1 7.11 27.06 22.41
N ASN A 2 7.16 27.38 21.12
CA ASN A 2 6.29 26.75 20.12
C ASN A 2 6.81 25.34 19.89
N ILE A 3 6.04 24.35 20.35
CA ILE A 3 6.24 22.97 19.94
C ILE A 3 5.39 22.82 18.69
N GLU A 4 6.00 23.03 17.52
CA GLU A 4 5.41 22.51 16.29
C GLU A 4 5.30 20.99 16.46
N PRO A 5 4.11 20.38 16.31
CA PRO A 5 4.05 18.94 16.19
C PRO A 5 4.78 18.61 14.90
N LEU A 6 5.97 17.99 15.02
CA LEU A 6 6.46 17.09 13.99
C LEU A 6 5.32 16.11 13.74
N ILE A 7 4.55 16.32 12.67
CA ILE A 7 3.60 15.35 12.15
C ILE A 7 4.46 14.17 11.71
N GLY A 8 4.82 13.33 12.69
CA GLY A 8 5.59 12.13 12.51
C GLY A 8 4.82 11.30 11.51
N THR A 9 5.36 11.18 10.31
CA THR A 9 4.75 10.36 9.27
C THR A 9 4.60 8.95 9.83
N VAL A 10 3.37 8.55 10.15
CA VAL A 10 3.11 7.22 10.72
C VAL A 10 3.49 6.20 9.66
N VAL A 11 4.50 5.38 9.95
CA VAL A 11 4.93 4.28 9.06
C VAL A 11 4.46 2.98 9.68
N LYS A 12 3.58 2.26 8.98
CA LYS A 12 3.13 0.93 9.39
C LYS A 12 3.89 -0.14 8.62
N LYS A 13 4.40 -1.13 9.33
CA LYS A 13 4.96 -2.35 8.74
C LYS A 13 3.81 -3.26 8.31
N TYR A 14 3.90 -3.79 7.11
CA TYR A 14 2.91 -4.70 6.54
C TYR A 14 3.60 -5.95 6.00
N LEU A 15 3.18 -7.10 6.51
CA LEU A 15 3.57 -8.42 6.02
C LEU A 15 2.44 -8.93 5.13
N PRO A 16 2.67 -9.17 3.82
CA PRO A 16 1.60 -9.56 2.93
C PRO A 16 1.17 -11.02 3.15
N LEU A 17 -0.07 -11.31 2.79
CA LEU A 17 -0.60 -12.66 2.64
C LEU A 17 -0.08 -13.35 1.37
N PHE A 18 0.39 -12.57 0.41
CA PHE A 18 1.04 -13.05 -0.80
C PHE A 18 1.99 -14.23 -0.53
N ASP A 19 1.82 -15.31 -1.28
CA ASP A 19 2.65 -16.52 -1.21
C ASP A 19 2.80 -17.14 0.21
N GLY A 20 1.84 -16.88 1.11
CA GLY A 20 1.86 -17.39 2.48
C GLY A 20 2.96 -16.75 3.36
N GLU A 21 3.44 -15.55 3.02
CA GLU A 21 4.53 -14.88 3.76
C GLU A 21 4.24 -14.73 5.26
N ARG A 22 2.99 -14.45 5.65
CA ARG A 22 2.58 -14.44 7.07
C ARG A 22 2.78 -15.78 7.75
N ASP A 23 2.37 -16.87 7.12
CA ASP A 23 2.47 -18.21 7.69
C ASP A 23 3.92 -18.68 7.78
N LYS A 24 4.75 -18.33 6.78
CA LYS A 24 6.19 -18.62 6.79
C LYS A 24 6.87 -17.90 7.97
N ALA A 25 6.61 -16.61 8.13
CA ALA A 25 7.15 -15.81 9.24
C ALA A 25 6.67 -16.30 10.61
N ALA A 26 5.41 -16.73 10.72
CA ALA A 26 4.86 -17.27 11.96
C ALA A 26 5.46 -18.63 12.34
N LYS A 27 5.79 -19.46 11.34
CA LYS A 27 6.44 -20.77 11.55
C LYS A 27 7.93 -20.65 11.88
N ASP A 28 8.61 -19.67 11.29
CA ASP A 28 10.03 -19.40 11.51
C ASP A 28 10.29 -17.89 11.59
N PRO A 29 10.47 -17.33 12.80
CA PRO A 29 10.76 -15.90 12.98
C PRO A 29 12.07 -15.43 12.33
N SER A 30 12.98 -16.34 11.95
CA SER A 30 14.23 -16.01 11.26
C SER A 30 14.09 -15.96 9.73
N TYR A 31 12.93 -16.37 9.20
CA TYR A 31 12.64 -16.31 7.77
C TYR A 31 12.68 -14.86 7.25
N PRO A 32 13.47 -14.56 6.19
CA PRO A 32 13.59 -13.21 5.63
C PRO A 32 12.32 -12.82 4.87
N SER A 33 11.31 -12.43 5.64
CA SER A 33 9.96 -12.17 5.15
C SER A 33 9.91 -10.94 4.25
N LEU A 34 9.07 -10.97 3.23
CA LEU A 34 8.76 -9.82 2.41
C LEU A 34 7.99 -8.76 3.24
N ILE A 35 8.57 -7.59 3.48
CA ILE A 35 7.95 -6.57 4.34
C ILE A 35 7.80 -5.25 3.58
N PHE A 36 6.63 -4.63 3.69
CA PHE A 36 6.34 -3.30 3.16
C PHE A 36 6.21 -2.29 4.29
N HIS A 37 6.79 -1.11 4.11
CA HIS A 37 6.64 0.02 5.04
C HIS A 37 5.73 1.04 4.37
N LEU A 38 4.55 1.20 4.94
CA LEU A 38 3.44 1.92 4.34
C LEU A 38 3.19 3.22 5.09
N ARG A 39 2.96 4.29 4.33
CA ARG A 39 2.48 5.57 4.84
C ARG A 39 0.98 5.69 4.56
N PRO A 40 0.15 6.14 5.52
CA PRO A 40 -1.24 6.43 5.25
C PRO A 40 -1.38 7.54 4.20
N LEU A 41 -2.53 7.57 3.54
CA LEU A 41 -2.99 8.68 2.72
C LEU A 41 -3.22 9.89 3.61
N THR A 42 -2.84 11.07 3.11
CA THR A 42 -3.38 12.33 3.65
C THR A 42 -4.86 12.45 3.29
N GLU A 43 -5.61 13.27 4.02
CA GLU A 43 -7.03 13.53 3.74
C GLU A 43 -7.26 13.95 2.27
N GLY A 44 -6.46 14.89 1.76
CA GLY A 44 -6.56 15.31 0.36
C GLY A 44 -6.11 14.26 -0.68
N GLU A 45 -5.29 13.27 -0.30
CA GLU A 45 -4.97 12.12 -1.16
C GLU A 45 -6.10 11.08 -1.15
N ALA A 46 -6.75 10.86 0.00
CA ALA A 46 -7.92 10.00 0.13
C ALA A 46 -9.12 10.57 -0.64
N GLU A 47 -9.40 11.86 -0.49
CA GLU A 47 -10.44 12.56 -1.24
C GLU A 47 -10.23 12.44 -2.75
N LYS A 48 -9.00 12.65 -3.24
CA LYS A 48 -8.69 12.46 -4.66
C LYS A 48 -8.83 11.00 -5.07
N TYR A 49 -8.36 10.06 -4.25
CA TYR A 49 -8.47 8.64 -4.55
C TYR A 49 -9.94 8.23 -4.69
N ASP A 50 -10.81 8.72 -3.82
CA ASP A 50 -12.24 8.47 -3.90
C ASP A 50 -12.89 9.29 -5.05
N GLU A 51 -12.58 10.56 -5.26
CA GLU A 51 -13.12 11.37 -6.38
C GLU A 51 -12.80 10.76 -7.75
N PHE A 52 -11.58 10.27 -7.95
CA PHE A 52 -11.14 9.71 -9.24
C PHE A 52 -11.51 8.26 -9.47
N LYS A 53 -12.01 7.57 -8.44
CA LYS A 53 -12.44 6.18 -8.54
C LYS A 53 -13.93 6.01 -8.36
N THR A 54 -14.62 6.93 -7.71
CA THR A 54 -16.02 6.75 -7.39
C THR A 54 -16.89 7.42 -8.45
N ARG A 55 -17.55 6.60 -9.27
CA ARG A 55 -18.49 7.05 -10.29
C ARG A 55 -19.92 6.80 -9.81
N TYR A 56 -20.67 7.88 -9.65
CA TYR A 56 -22.10 7.79 -9.41
C TYR A 56 -22.82 7.57 -10.75
N ASP A 57 -23.59 6.50 -10.83
CA ASP A 57 -24.51 6.24 -11.93
C ASP A 57 -25.91 6.74 -11.54
N PRO A 58 -26.37 7.88 -12.10
CA PRO A 58 -27.68 8.44 -11.76
C PRO A 58 -28.85 7.62 -12.29
N ALA A 59 -28.65 6.70 -13.25
CA ALA A 59 -29.71 5.86 -13.78
C ALA A 59 -30.03 4.68 -12.84
N THR A 60 -29.03 4.18 -12.13
CA THR A 60 -29.17 3.05 -11.20
C THR A 60 -29.10 3.46 -9.73
N GLY A 61 -28.71 4.72 -9.45
CA GLY A 61 -28.43 5.22 -8.11
C GLY A 61 -27.21 4.55 -7.46
N GLN A 62 -26.40 3.82 -8.23
CA GLN A 62 -25.26 3.09 -7.70
C GLN A 62 -23.99 3.92 -7.72
N VAL A 63 -23.15 3.66 -6.73
CA VAL A 63 -21.80 4.24 -6.61
C VAL A 63 -20.82 3.12 -6.97
N THR A 64 -20.10 3.27 -8.07
CA THR A 64 -19.13 2.28 -8.57
C THR A 64 -17.71 2.78 -8.35
N VAL A 65 -16.81 1.90 -7.92
CA VAL A 65 -15.38 2.23 -7.75
C VAL A 65 -14.61 1.71 -8.97
N ASP A 66 -14.36 2.58 -9.94
CA ASP A 66 -13.60 2.28 -11.15
C ASP A 66 -12.09 2.16 -10.86
N ALA A 67 -11.44 1.22 -11.53
CA ALA A 67 -9.98 1.11 -11.48
C ALA A 67 -9.35 2.26 -12.27
N ASN A 68 -8.51 3.06 -11.62
CA ASN A 68 -7.73 4.11 -12.27
C ASN A 68 -6.23 3.78 -12.11
N PRO A 69 -5.61 3.12 -13.11
CA PRO A 69 -4.23 2.65 -13.02
C PRO A 69 -3.20 3.75 -12.76
N THR A 70 -3.48 4.98 -13.23
CA THR A 70 -2.59 6.13 -13.04
C THR A 70 -2.57 6.59 -11.59
N ILE A 71 -3.75 6.74 -10.98
CA ILE A 71 -3.88 7.10 -9.56
C ILE A 71 -3.34 5.98 -8.68
N ASP A 72 -3.62 4.72 -9.02
CA ASP A 72 -3.10 3.55 -8.30
C ASP A 72 -1.58 3.49 -8.32
N ALA A 73 -0.94 3.79 -9.46
CA ALA A 73 0.51 3.86 -9.54
C ALA A 73 1.07 5.02 -8.71
N ALA A 74 0.43 6.19 -8.75
CA ALA A 74 0.85 7.35 -7.97
C ALA A 74 0.79 7.08 -6.46
N ILE A 75 -0.33 6.55 -5.97
CA ILE A 75 -0.48 6.18 -4.55
C ILE A 75 0.53 5.10 -4.16
N PHE A 76 0.65 4.02 -4.93
CA PHE A 76 1.61 2.97 -4.60
C PHE A 76 3.04 3.50 -4.51
N GLY A 77 3.45 4.31 -5.50
CA GLY A 77 4.79 4.89 -5.57
C GLY A 77 5.10 5.81 -4.39
N ALA A 78 4.15 6.63 -3.97
CA ALA A 78 4.32 7.60 -2.89
C ALA A 78 4.18 7.01 -1.48
N HIS A 79 3.36 5.96 -1.31
CA HIS A 79 2.99 5.45 0.01
C HIS A 79 3.72 4.17 0.41
N VAL A 80 4.37 3.49 -0.53
CA VAL A 80 5.29 2.39 -0.22
C VAL A 80 6.71 2.95 -0.05
N LEU A 81 7.07 3.28 1.18
CA LEU A 81 8.32 3.97 1.51
C LEU A 81 9.54 3.05 1.44
N LYS A 82 9.37 1.80 1.86
CA LYS A 82 10.42 0.78 1.88
C LYS A 82 9.85 -0.59 1.62
N ILE A 83 10.60 -1.41 0.90
CA ILE A 83 10.34 -2.83 0.70
C ILE A 83 11.58 -3.60 1.13
N GLU A 84 11.40 -4.62 1.97
CA GLU A 84 12.45 -5.51 2.42
C GLU A 84 12.30 -6.88 1.77
N ASN A 85 13.43 -7.51 1.44
CA ASN A 85 13.50 -8.89 0.93
C ASN A 85 12.77 -9.14 -0.40
N LEU A 86 12.49 -8.10 -1.19
CA LEU A 86 12.01 -8.23 -2.57
C LEU A 86 13.15 -8.10 -3.58
N TRP A 87 13.30 -9.11 -4.42
CA TRP A 87 14.29 -9.15 -5.49
C TRP A 87 13.65 -9.54 -6.83
N VAL A 88 14.07 -8.88 -7.90
CA VAL A 88 13.69 -9.19 -9.28
C VAL A 88 14.96 -9.45 -10.06
N GLY A 89 15.22 -10.72 -10.37
CA GLY A 89 16.54 -11.15 -10.84
C GLY A 89 17.61 -10.79 -9.81
N GLN A 90 18.58 -9.97 -10.21
CA GLN A 90 19.67 -9.49 -9.34
C GLN A 90 19.41 -8.09 -8.74
N LYS A 91 18.26 -7.48 -9.02
CA LYS A 91 17.92 -6.13 -8.55
C LYS A 91 17.07 -6.20 -7.29
N ALA A 92 17.55 -5.57 -6.21
CA ALA A 92 16.73 -5.31 -5.03
C ALA A 92 15.68 -4.24 -5.35
N VAL A 93 14.43 -4.50 -4.97
CA VAL A 93 13.33 -3.54 -5.08
C VAL A 93 13.16 -2.89 -3.72
N LYS A 94 13.47 -1.58 -3.60
CA LYS A 94 13.61 -0.93 -2.29
C LYS A 94 12.41 -0.11 -1.85
N ASN A 95 11.53 0.29 -2.77
CA ASN A 95 10.38 1.16 -2.50
C ASN A 95 9.32 1.01 -3.61
N GLY A 96 8.22 1.77 -3.49
CA GLY A 96 7.13 1.77 -4.46
C GLY A 96 7.56 2.15 -5.88
N ALA A 97 8.43 3.16 -6.03
CA ALA A 97 8.92 3.60 -7.33
C ALA A 97 9.75 2.51 -8.03
N ASP A 98 10.66 1.86 -7.29
CA ASP A 98 11.44 0.73 -7.79
C ASP A 98 10.54 -0.42 -8.24
N TYR A 99 9.49 -0.71 -7.46
CA TYR A 99 8.53 -1.77 -7.76
C TYR A 99 7.78 -1.46 -9.07
N LEU A 100 7.29 -0.23 -9.22
CA LEU A 100 6.58 0.20 -10.43
C LEU A 100 7.48 0.13 -11.67
N ALA A 101 8.76 0.48 -11.54
CA ALA A 101 9.72 0.42 -12.65
C ALA A 101 10.00 -1.01 -13.15
N VAL A 102 9.78 -2.04 -12.32
CA VAL A 102 9.98 -3.44 -12.69
C VAL A 102 8.66 -4.22 -12.80
N ARG A 103 7.52 -3.58 -12.58
CA ARG A 103 6.21 -4.23 -12.46
C ARG A 103 5.86 -5.09 -13.67
N ASP A 104 6.17 -4.61 -14.87
CA ASP A 104 5.83 -5.30 -16.11
C ASP A 104 6.75 -6.50 -16.39
N GLN A 105 7.85 -6.62 -15.64
CA GLN A 105 8.79 -7.76 -15.67
C GLN A 105 8.43 -8.80 -14.60
N LEU A 106 7.55 -8.46 -13.66
CA LEU A 106 7.14 -9.37 -12.59
C LEU A 106 6.17 -10.44 -13.11
N PRO A 107 6.26 -11.69 -12.60
CA PRO A 107 5.27 -12.72 -12.88
C PRO A 107 3.85 -12.26 -12.50
N LEU A 108 2.84 -12.73 -13.24
CA LEU A 108 1.44 -12.32 -13.06
C LEU A 108 0.92 -12.43 -11.62
N ARG A 109 1.41 -13.38 -10.82
CA ARG A 109 1.07 -13.53 -9.40
C ARG A 109 1.34 -12.26 -8.57
N PHE A 110 2.34 -11.45 -8.93
CA PHE A 110 2.65 -10.19 -8.26
C PHE A 110 1.60 -9.10 -8.49
N ARG A 111 0.69 -9.26 -9.46
CA ARG A 111 -0.48 -8.37 -9.59
C ARG A 111 -1.39 -8.45 -8.36
N GLY A 112 -1.49 -9.63 -7.75
CA GLY A 112 -2.21 -9.82 -6.49
C GLY A 112 -1.56 -9.03 -5.35
N LEU A 113 -0.23 -9.15 -5.22
CA LEU A 113 0.55 -8.38 -4.24
C LEU A 113 0.36 -6.87 -4.42
N TYR A 114 0.43 -6.36 -5.65
CA TYR A 114 0.23 -4.93 -5.93
C TYR A 114 -1.12 -4.43 -5.42
N ARG A 115 -2.20 -5.17 -5.68
CA ARG A 115 -3.56 -4.83 -5.21
C ARG A 115 -3.69 -4.94 -3.70
N GLU A 116 -3.11 -5.98 -3.12
CA GLU A 116 -3.10 -6.21 -1.67
C GLU A 116 -2.45 -5.03 -0.94
N ILE A 117 -1.29 -4.57 -1.40
CA ILE A 117 -0.58 -3.46 -0.78
C ILE A 117 -1.33 -2.13 -0.99
N LEU A 118 -1.96 -1.90 -2.14
CA LEU A 118 -2.84 -0.74 -2.33
C LEU A 118 -4.00 -0.74 -1.32
N ASN A 119 -4.65 -1.88 -1.13
CA ASN A 119 -5.71 -2.02 -0.13
C ASN A 119 -5.17 -1.78 1.28
N ALA A 120 -4.00 -2.32 1.62
CA ALA A 120 -3.36 -2.09 2.90
C ALA A 120 -3.08 -0.60 3.14
N VAL A 121 -2.59 0.15 2.14
CA VAL A 121 -2.40 1.61 2.23
C VAL A 121 -3.73 2.31 2.53
N ARG A 122 -4.84 1.90 1.89
CA ARG A 122 -6.16 2.47 2.18
C ARG A 122 -6.64 2.12 3.58
N GLU A 123 -6.56 0.84 3.96
CA GLU A 123 -6.99 0.36 5.28
C GLU A 123 -6.28 1.14 6.38
N ILE A 124 -4.96 1.28 6.32
CA ILE A 124 -4.22 2.04 7.35
C ILE A 124 -4.57 3.53 7.40
N SER A 125 -5.18 4.06 6.34
CA SER A 125 -5.65 5.45 6.24
C SER A 125 -7.07 5.62 6.77
N LEU A 126 -7.88 4.55 6.73
CA LEU A 126 -9.25 4.50 7.25
C LEU A 126 -9.31 4.11 8.73
N LEU A 127 -8.19 3.65 9.31
CA LEU A 127 -8.05 3.49 10.75
C LEU A 127 -8.11 4.87 11.42
N ASN A 128 -9.32 5.37 11.64
CA ASN A 128 -9.60 6.55 12.45
C ASN A 128 -8.95 6.41 13.84
N GLU A 129 -8.65 7.55 14.47
CA GLU A 129 -7.96 7.78 15.76
C GLU A 129 -8.40 6.93 16.97
N GLY A 130 -9.39 6.04 16.84
CA GLY A 130 -9.91 5.13 17.88
C GLY A 130 -9.23 3.76 17.99
N GLU A 131 -8.47 3.30 17.00
CA GLU A 131 -7.79 1.98 17.06
C GLU A 131 -6.28 2.07 17.33
N ILE A 132 -5.75 3.27 17.58
CA ILE A 132 -4.39 3.46 18.13
C ILE A 132 -4.43 3.32 19.65
N LYS A 133 -4.99 2.21 20.14
CA LYS A 133 -4.75 1.71 21.49
C LYS A 133 -4.70 0.19 21.42
N ASN A 134 -3.48 -0.33 21.34
CA ASN A 134 -2.93 -1.35 22.25
C ASN A 134 -1.48 -1.63 21.86
#